data_AF-A0A958ZTR8-F1
#
_entry.id   AF-A0A958ZTR8-F1
#
_cell.length_a   1.000
_cell.length_b   1.000
_cell.length_c   1.000
_cell.angle_alpha   90.00
_cell.angle_beta   90.00
_cell.angle_gamma   90.00
#
_symmetry.space_group_name_H-M   'P 1'
#
loop_
_entity.id
_entity.type
_entity.pdbx_description
1 polymer ?
#
loop_
_entity_poly.entity_id
_entity_poly.type
_entity_poly.pdbx_seq_one_letter_code
_entity_poly.pdbx_strand_id
1 'polypeptide(L)'
;MSKKKKNKVDWLNHLVGLVAVVFGVLIAFWLNSWSEENRMEATLKVALENIKSEVGRNNDNLDTIIQSNKTLHTFLSTFLDSVDEKMKVTVSDSAWIQLVMRYPQYLSDGKSGVQIDLDLFQLSDVAWSAAHRTDAFSSMDYDLAFTLEKAYTLQEKLNDFDTSLIGDLKAIDNTKASFRRLHRTLGFALGMASNLQDKNYSDLTKAVNDYLNK
;
A
#
# COMPACT_ATOMS: atom_id res chain seq x y z
N MET A 1 79.89 12.83 45.40
CA MET A 1 79.11 12.21 44.30
C MET A 1 77.67 12.01 44.76
N SER A 2 76.73 12.82 44.28
CA SER A 2 75.30 12.71 44.63
C SER A 2 74.64 11.60 43.79
N LYS A 3 74.16 10.53 44.45
CA LYS A 3 73.38 9.46 43.82
C LYS A 3 71.99 10.00 43.45
N LYS A 4 71.76 10.33 42.17
CA LYS A 4 70.42 10.58 41.62
C LYS A 4 69.55 9.34 41.85
N LYS A 5 68.55 9.45 42.74
CA LYS A 5 67.47 8.46 42.89
C LYS A 5 66.72 8.40 41.56
N LYS A 6 66.72 7.24 40.89
CA LYS A 6 65.84 6.97 39.76
C LYS A 6 64.41 6.93 40.30
N ASN A 7 63.56 7.86 39.89
CA ASN A 7 62.13 7.81 40.15
C ASN A 7 61.59 6.51 39.53
N LYS A 8 61.13 5.58 40.37
CA LYS A 8 60.42 4.40 39.89
C LYS A 8 59.07 4.89 39.37
N VAL A 9 58.93 4.94 38.05
CA VAL A 9 57.64 5.19 37.41
C VAL A 9 56.67 4.11 37.88
N ASP A 10 55.54 4.53 38.44
CA ASP A 10 54.52 3.65 38.99
C ASP A 10 53.64 3.11 37.86
N TRP A 11 54.25 2.22 37.06
CA TRP A 11 53.66 1.65 35.84
C TRP A 11 52.34 0.92 36.10
N LEU A 12 52.14 0.38 37.30
CA LEU A 12 50.88 -0.26 37.70
C LEU A 12 49.75 0.76 37.82
N ASN A 13 50.00 1.89 38.49
CA ASN A 13 49.01 2.97 38.57
C ASN A 13 48.71 3.58 37.19
N HIS A 14 49.70 3.71 36.32
CA HIS A 14 49.48 4.17 34.94
C HIS A 14 48.69 3.15 34.08
N LEU A 15 48.94 1.84 34.25
CA LEU A 15 48.19 0.79 33.55
C LEU A 15 46.74 0.72 34.03
N VAL A 16 46.51 0.76 35.35
CA VAL A 16 45.15 0.79 35.93
C VAL A 16 44.41 2.04 35.47
N GLY A 17 45.08 3.20 35.46
CA GLY A 17 44.51 4.44 34.93
C GLY A 17 44.13 4.35 33.45
N LEU A 18 44.99 3.77 32.61
CA LEU A 18 44.71 3.55 31.19
C LEU A 18 43.50 2.62 31.01
N VAL A 19 43.47 1.49 31.71
CA VAL A 19 42.38 0.52 31.66
C VAL A 19 41.06 1.17 32.11
N ALA A 20 41.09 1.93 33.20
CA ALA A 20 39.90 2.65 33.70
C ALA A 20 39.38 3.69 32.69
N VAL A 21 40.26 4.44 32.04
CA VAL A 21 39.88 5.38 30.98
C VAL A 21 39.28 4.65 29.77
N VAL A 22 39.89 3.55 29.32
CA VAL A 22 39.37 2.75 28.21
C VAL A 22 37.98 2.20 28.54
N PHE A 23 37.77 1.63 29.73
CA PHE A 23 36.45 1.15 30.15
C PHE A 23 35.42 2.28 30.25
N GLY A 24 35.79 3.44 30.78
CA GLY A 24 34.89 4.59 30.85
C GLY A 24 34.39 5.02 29.47
N VAL A 25 35.30 5.08 28.49
CA VAL A 25 34.97 5.40 27.10
C VAL A 25 34.10 4.31 26.45
N LEU A 26 34.44 3.03 26.64
CA LEU A 26 33.66 1.92 26.10
C LEU A 26 32.23 1.86 26.67
N ILE A 27 32.06 2.10 27.97
CA ILE A 27 30.74 2.16 28.61
C ILE A 27 29.93 3.33 28.04
N ALA A 28 30.54 4.50 27.84
CA ALA A 28 29.85 5.65 27.27
C ALA A 28 29.38 5.37 25.83
N PHE A 29 30.23 4.77 24.98
CA PHE A 29 29.82 4.36 23.65
C PHE A 29 28.70 3.32 23.68
N TRP A 30 28.82 2.31 24.54
CA TRP A 30 27.80 1.28 24.69
C TRP A 30 26.45 1.85 25.13
N LEU A 31 26.42 2.74 26.14
CA LEU A 31 25.20 3.41 26.58
C LEU A 31 24.57 4.27 25.47
N ASN A 32 25.40 4.97 24.70
CA ASN A 32 24.92 5.79 23.60
C ASN A 32 24.30 4.92 22.49
N SER A 33 24.99 3.86 22.07
CA SER A 33 24.48 2.92 21.07
C SER A 33 23.18 2.24 21.53
N TRP A 34 23.10 1.83 22.81
CA TRP A 34 21.88 1.24 23.36
C TRP A 34 20.71 2.23 23.38
N SER A 35 20.95 3.48 23.76
CA SER A 35 19.92 4.53 23.72
C SER A 35 19.45 4.83 22.30
N GLU A 36 20.36 4.80 21.33
CA GLU A 36 20.05 5.05 19.93
C GLU A 36 19.22 3.91 19.33
N GLU A 37 19.61 2.66 19.59
CA GLU A 37 18.88 1.45 19.18
C GLU A 37 17.45 1.44 19.72
N ASN A 38 17.26 1.69 21.01
CA ASN A 38 15.92 1.78 21.62
C ASN A 38 15.06 2.89 20.99
N ARG A 39 15.66 4.04 20.64
CA ARG A 39 14.93 5.15 20.01
C ARG A 39 14.51 4.80 18.59
N MET A 40 15.39 4.13 17.84
CA MET A 40 15.09 3.64 16.49
C MET A 40 13.97 2.59 16.53
N GLU A 41 14.04 1.63 17.45
CA GLU A 41 13.01 0.61 17.62
C GLU A 41 11.65 1.20 17.99
N ALA A 42 11.62 2.17 18.91
CA ALA A 42 10.38 2.87 19.28
C ALA A 42 9.76 3.62 18.09
N THR A 43 10.60 4.26 17.27
CA THR A 43 10.15 5.00 16.07
C THR A 43 9.62 4.04 15.00
N LEU A 44 10.29 2.90 14.81
CA LEU A 44 9.84 1.84 13.92
C LEU A 44 8.49 1.26 14.38
N LYS A 45 8.31 0.98 15.67
CA LYS A 45 7.04 0.49 16.23
C LYS A 45 5.89 1.46 15.94
N VAL A 46 6.07 2.75 16.18
CA VAL A 46 5.07 3.78 15.86
C VAL A 46 4.78 3.84 14.36
N ALA A 47 5.80 3.76 13.51
CA ALA A 47 5.61 3.75 12.06
C ALA A 47 4.77 2.53 11.61
N LEU A 48 5.08 1.34 12.14
CA LEU A 48 4.39 0.10 11.84
C LEU A 48 2.94 0.08 12.34
N GLU A 49 2.66 0.65 13.51
CA GLU A 49 1.28 0.82 13.99
C GLU A 49 0.45 1.72 13.06
N ASN A 50 1.04 2.83 12.60
CA ASN A 50 0.40 3.73 11.65
C ASN A 50 0.17 3.05 10.29
N ILE A 51 1.15 2.29 9.80
CA ILE A 51 1.01 1.52 8.56
C ILE A 51 -0.08 0.45 8.71
N LYS A 52 -0.10 -0.30 9.80
CA LYS A 52 -1.16 -1.28 10.08
C LYS A 52 -2.55 -0.63 10.07
N SER A 53 -2.69 0.52 10.68
CA SER A 53 -3.95 1.29 10.70
C SER A 53 -4.34 1.81 9.30
N GLU A 54 -3.37 2.28 8.51
CA GLU A 54 -3.58 2.68 7.12
C GLU A 54 -4.00 1.50 6.24
N VAL A 55 -3.27 0.39 6.29
CA VAL A 55 -3.58 -0.82 5.53
C VAL A 55 -4.95 -1.37 5.90
N GLY A 56 -5.32 -1.37 7.18
CA GLY A 56 -6.66 -1.76 7.62
C GLY A 56 -7.76 -0.89 6.99
N ARG A 57 -7.63 0.44 7.07
CA ARG A 57 -8.59 1.36 6.45
C ARG A 57 -8.64 1.25 4.93
N ASN A 58 -7.49 1.09 4.29
CA ASN A 58 -7.42 0.88 2.83
C ASN A 58 -8.07 -0.44 2.43
N ASN A 59 -7.90 -1.49 3.22
CA ASN A 59 -8.51 -2.79 2.97
C ASN A 59 -10.05 -2.73 3.08
N ASP A 60 -10.57 -2.03 4.09
CA ASP A 60 -12.02 -1.82 4.25
C ASP A 60 -12.60 -1.00 3.08
N ASN A 61 -11.86 0.03 2.64
CA ASN A 61 -12.23 0.82 1.47
C ASN A 61 -12.22 -0.03 0.18
N LEU A 62 -11.18 -0.84 0.00
CA LEU A 62 -11.05 -1.75 -1.15
C LEU A 62 -12.22 -2.71 -1.26
N ASP A 63 -12.69 -3.28 -0.15
CA ASP A 63 -13.83 -4.21 -0.19
C ASP A 63 -15.06 -3.53 -0.81
N THR A 64 -15.39 -2.32 -0.35
CA THR A 64 -16.54 -1.55 -0.87
C THR A 64 -16.37 -1.21 -2.35
N ILE A 65 -15.19 -0.69 -2.73
CA ILE A 65 -14.88 -0.30 -4.11
C ILE A 65 -14.91 -1.50 -5.05
N ILE A 66 -14.32 -2.64 -4.64
CA ILE A 66 -14.30 -3.87 -5.42
C ILE A 66 -15.72 -4.37 -5.68
N GLN A 67 -16.61 -4.37 -4.68
CA GLN A 67 -17.99 -4.83 -4.86
C GLN A 67 -18.78 -3.93 -5.83
N SER A 68 -18.68 -2.61 -5.66
CA SER A 68 -19.32 -1.64 -6.54
C SER A 68 -18.84 -1.80 -8.00
N ASN A 69 -17.52 -1.81 -8.18
CA ASN A 69 -16.90 -1.92 -9.50
C ASN A 69 -17.09 -3.30 -10.15
N LYS A 70 -17.19 -4.40 -9.38
CA LYS A 70 -17.57 -5.72 -9.91
C LYS A 70 -18.99 -5.72 -10.50
N THR A 71 -19.91 -5.00 -9.85
CA THR A 71 -21.28 -4.86 -10.34
C THR A 71 -21.31 -4.09 -11.66
N LEU A 72 -20.59 -2.96 -11.73
CA LEU A 72 -20.40 -2.20 -12.97
C LEU A 72 -19.75 -3.04 -14.07
N HIS A 73 -18.68 -3.77 -13.77
CA HIS A 73 -18.00 -4.63 -14.73
C HIS A 73 -18.93 -5.71 -15.30
N THR A 74 -19.73 -6.35 -14.45
CA THR A 74 -20.71 -7.36 -14.87
C THR A 74 -21.83 -6.75 -15.72
N PHE A 75 -22.32 -5.56 -15.35
CA PHE A 75 -23.25 -4.79 -16.16
C PHE A 75 -22.68 -4.50 -17.55
N LEU A 76 -21.46 -3.94 -17.61
CA LEU A 76 -20.79 -3.59 -18.87
C LEU A 76 -20.63 -4.81 -19.77
N SER A 77 -20.23 -5.97 -19.24
CA SER A 77 -20.17 -7.22 -20.01
C SER A 77 -21.53 -7.58 -20.62
N THR A 78 -22.57 -7.62 -19.79
CA THR A 78 -23.93 -8.02 -20.21
C THR A 78 -24.53 -7.02 -21.21
N PHE A 79 -24.29 -5.72 -20.99
CA PHE A 79 -24.74 -4.65 -21.85
C PHE A 79 -24.03 -4.68 -23.20
N LEU A 80 -22.70 -4.86 -23.21
CA LEU A 80 -21.91 -5.01 -24.43
C LEU A 80 -22.37 -6.22 -25.24
N ASP A 81 -22.75 -7.34 -24.61
CA ASP A 81 -23.29 -8.50 -25.33
C ASP A 81 -24.68 -8.25 -25.93
N SER A 82 -25.39 -7.23 -25.43
CA SER A 82 -26.75 -6.90 -25.86
C SER A 82 -26.84 -5.88 -27.01
N VAL A 83 -25.70 -5.29 -27.42
CA VAL A 83 -25.65 -4.22 -28.42
C VAL A 83 -24.69 -4.51 -29.57
N ASP A 84 -24.95 -3.91 -30.74
CA ASP A 84 -24.03 -3.92 -31.89
C ASP A 84 -22.88 -2.91 -31.74
N GLU A 85 -22.01 -2.82 -32.75
CA GLU A 85 -20.86 -1.90 -32.72
C GLU A 85 -21.25 -0.41 -32.65
N LYS A 86 -22.49 -0.07 -33.03
CA LYS A 86 -23.06 1.29 -32.99
C LYS A 86 -24.01 1.48 -31.81
N MET A 87 -23.90 0.63 -30.78
CA MET A 87 -24.71 0.68 -29.55
C MET A 87 -26.21 0.49 -29.77
N LYS A 88 -26.63 -0.14 -30.88
CA LYS A 88 -28.03 -0.50 -31.10
C LYS A 88 -28.32 -1.83 -30.42
N VAL A 89 -29.44 -1.92 -29.72
CA VAL A 89 -29.90 -3.15 -29.06
C VAL A 89 -30.13 -4.24 -30.12
N THR A 90 -29.56 -5.42 -29.89
CA THR A 90 -29.64 -6.58 -30.79
C THR A 90 -30.40 -7.77 -30.19
N VAL A 91 -30.63 -7.75 -28.88
CA VAL A 91 -31.38 -8.77 -28.15
C VAL A 91 -32.89 -8.53 -28.23
N SER A 92 -33.68 -9.54 -27.87
CA SER A 92 -35.14 -9.40 -27.79
C SER A 92 -35.57 -8.36 -26.74
N ASP A 93 -36.76 -7.78 -26.93
CA ASP A 93 -37.35 -6.86 -25.95
C ASP A 93 -37.43 -7.48 -24.55
N SER A 94 -37.75 -8.77 -24.45
CA SER A 94 -37.80 -9.48 -23.17
C SER A 94 -36.45 -9.56 -22.47
N ALA A 95 -35.37 -9.78 -23.22
CA ALA A 95 -34.01 -9.81 -22.69
C ALA A 95 -33.53 -8.40 -22.30
N TRP A 96 -33.90 -7.40 -23.10
CA TRP A 96 -33.63 -6.00 -22.77
C TRP A 96 -34.33 -5.56 -21.47
N ILE A 97 -35.61 -5.92 -21.29
CA ILE A 97 -36.37 -5.65 -20.06
C ILE A 97 -35.69 -6.29 -18.85
N GLN A 98 -35.23 -7.54 -18.96
CA GLN A 98 -34.51 -8.21 -17.86
C GLN A 98 -33.21 -7.49 -17.50
N LEU A 99 -32.46 -7.01 -18.49
CA LEU A 99 -31.23 -6.25 -18.27
C LEU A 99 -31.54 -4.92 -17.54
N VAL A 100 -32.56 -4.19 -17.99
CA VAL A 100 -33.02 -2.95 -17.35
C VAL A 100 -33.48 -3.19 -15.92
N MET A 101 -34.25 -4.25 -15.67
CA MET A 101 -34.71 -4.62 -14.32
C MET A 101 -33.55 -5.02 -13.39
N ARG A 102 -32.50 -5.65 -13.93
CA ARG A 102 -31.35 -6.10 -13.15
C ARG A 102 -30.37 -4.98 -12.82
N TYR A 103 -30.26 -3.98 -13.69
CA TYR A 103 -29.30 -2.89 -13.60
C TYR A 103 -29.94 -1.51 -13.78
N PRO A 104 -31.00 -1.18 -13.02
CA PRO A 104 -31.72 0.08 -13.19
C PRO A 104 -30.84 1.31 -12.95
N GLN A 105 -29.81 1.20 -12.10
CA GLN A 105 -28.91 2.31 -11.75
C GLN A 105 -27.97 2.74 -12.88
N TYR A 106 -27.72 1.89 -13.89
CA TYR A 106 -26.79 2.19 -14.99
C TYR A 106 -27.51 2.56 -16.29
N LEU A 107 -28.84 2.57 -16.30
CA LEU A 107 -29.66 2.83 -17.47
C LEU A 107 -30.67 3.92 -17.17
N SER A 108 -30.62 5.02 -17.93
CA SER A 108 -31.58 6.10 -17.77
C SER A 108 -32.98 5.69 -18.26
N ASP A 109 -34.02 6.14 -17.55
CA ASP A 109 -35.43 5.94 -17.89
C ASP A 109 -35.69 6.35 -19.35
N GLY A 110 -35.95 5.38 -20.24
CA GLY A 110 -36.39 5.67 -21.61
C GLY A 110 -35.42 5.38 -22.76
N LYS A 111 -34.54 4.38 -22.64
CA LYS A 111 -33.74 3.78 -23.74
C LYS A 111 -32.57 4.63 -24.27
N SER A 112 -32.22 5.73 -23.61
CA SER A 112 -31.24 6.68 -24.17
C SER A 112 -30.28 7.17 -23.09
N GLY A 113 -29.29 6.35 -22.76
CA GLY A 113 -28.20 6.74 -21.88
C GLY A 113 -27.73 5.61 -20.98
N VAL A 114 -26.43 5.33 -21.04
CA VAL A 114 -25.74 4.52 -20.04
C VAL A 114 -25.15 5.49 -19.03
N GLN A 115 -25.54 5.34 -17.77
CA GLN A 115 -24.92 6.06 -16.66
C GLN A 115 -23.83 5.16 -16.10
N ILE A 116 -22.58 5.65 -16.13
CA ILE A 116 -21.46 4.96 -15.52
C ILE A 116 -21.07 5.72 -14.27
N ASP A 117 -21.27 5.08 -13.14
CA ASP A 117 -20.74 5.52 -11.86
C ASP A 117 -19.58 4.59 -11.49
N LEU A 118 -18.39 5.16 -11.37
CA LEU A 118 -17.14 4.45 -11.15
C LEU A 118 -16.52 4.94 -9.85
N ASP A 119 -16.29 4.00 -8.93
CA ASP A 119 -15.54 4.28 -7.72
C ASP A 119 -14.04 4.13 -7.99
N LEU A 120 -13.27 5.16 -7.64
CA LEU A 120 -11.81 5.16 -7.77
C LEU A 120 -11.16 4.54 -6.54
N PHE A 121 -9.97 3.93 -6.69
CA PHE A 121 -9.31 3.22 -5.61
C PHE A 121 -8.73 4.16 -4.55
N GLN A 122 -8.01 5.21 -4.97
CA GLN A 122 -7.49 6.31 -4.13
C GLN A 122 -6.99 5.89 -2.73
N LEU A 123 -6.14 4.87 -2.68
CA LEU A 123 -5.66 4.30 -1.42
C LEU A 123 -4.59 5.18 -0.78
N SER A 124 -4.70 5.41 0.53
CA SER A 124 -3.77 6.26 1.30
C SER A 124 -2.40 5.61 1.42
N ASP A 125 -1.34 6.38 1.20
CA ASP A 125 0.05 6.00 1.42
C ASP A 125 0.77 6.92 2.43
N VAL A 126 0.02 7.74 3.16
CA VAL A 126 0.55 8.77 4.07
C VAL A 126 1.44 8.16 5.14
N ALA A 127 1.02 7.06 5.77
CA ALA A 127 1.82 6.43 6.82
C ALA A 127 3.14 5.88 6.28
N TRP A 128 3.08 5.24 5.11
CA TRP A 128 4.25 4.75 4.39
C TRP A 128 5.21 5.86 3.96
N SER A 129 4.69 6.88 3.29
CA SER A 129 5.42 8.05 2.82
C SER A 129 6.05 8.83 3.98
N ALA A 130 5.38 8.90 5.14
CA ALA A 130 5.94 9.52 6.34
C ALA A 130 7.09 8.68 6.91
N ALA A 131 6.92 7.36 7.02
CA ALA A 131 7.92 6.46 7.57
C ALA A 131 9.21 6.43 6.72
N HIS A 132 9.08 6.50 5.40
CA HIS A 132 10.21 6.66 4.46
C HIS A 132 11.04 7.93 4.72
N ARG A 133 10.40 8.99 5.24
CA ARG A 133 11.07 10.28 5.48
C ARG A 133 11.68 10.39 6.87
N THR A 134 11.30 9.54 7.82
CA THR A 134 11.67 9.67 9.24
C THR A 134 12.78 8.71 9.70
N ASP A 135 13.50 8.10 8.75
CA ASP A 135 14.54 7.08 9.02
C ASP A 135 14.04 5.90 9.88
N ALA A 136 12.71 5.71 9.92
CA ALA A 136 12.05 4.72 10.76
C ALA A 136 12.42 3.29 10.37
N PHE A 137 12.95 3.09 9.16
CA PHE A 137 13.26 1.77 8.60
C PHE A 137 14.73 1.38 8.69
N SER A 138 15.58 2.22 9.29
CA SER A 138 17.01 1.95 9.49
C SER A 138 17.31 0.66 10.27
N SER A 139 16.39 0.24 11.14
CA SER A 139 16.49 -0.97 11.97
C SER A 139 15.57 -2.11 11.52
N MET A 140 14.86 -1.94 10.41
CA MET A 140 13.90 -2.92 9.91
C MET A 140 14.60 -4.14 9.30
N ASP A 141 14.08 -5.34 9.59
CA ASP A 141 14.56 -6.54 8.92
C ASP A 141 14.15 -6.58 7.44
N TYR A 142 14.97 -7.26 6.64
CA TYR A 142 14.80 -7.31 5.19
C TYR A 142 13.43 -7.87 4.77
N ASP A 143 12.92 -8.88 5.47
CA ASP A 143 11.67 -9.55 5.08
C ASP A 143 10.46 -8.63 5.28
N LEU A 144 10.43 -7.87 6.39
CA LEU A 144 9.42 -6.85 6.63
C LEU A 144 9.51 -5.70 5.63
N ALA A 145 10.72 -5.21 5.37
CA ALA A 145 10.95 -4.15 4.38
C ALA A 145 10.49 -4.56 2.97
N PHE A 146 10.84 -5.77 2.56
CA PHE A 146 10.43 -6.34 1.28
C PHE A 146 8.90 -6.49 1.18
N THR A 147 8.25 -6.95 2.25
CA THR A 147 6.80 -7.14 2.29
C THR A 147 6.05 -5.81 2.19
N LEU A 148 6.53 -4.78 2.89
CA LEU A 148 6.01 -3.42 2.80
C LEU A 148 6.14 -2.86 1.38
N GLU A 149 7.35 -2.89 0.83
CA GLU A 149 7.64 -2.36 -0.50
C GLU A 149 6.75 -3.02 -1.57
N LYS A 150 6.62 -4.35 -1.50
CA LYS A 150 5.79 -5.12 -2.42
C LYS A 150 4.30 -4.74 -2.33
N ALA A 151 3.78 -4.46 -1.13
CA ALA A 151 2.39 -4.04 -0.95
C ALA A 151 2.17 -2.62 -1.49
N TYR A 152 3.01 -1.67 -1.10
CA TYR A 152 2.87 -0.27 -1.50
C TYR A 152 3.19 -0.03 -2.98
N THR A 153 4.14 -0.75 -3.58
CA THR A 153 4.35 -0.73 -5.05
C THR A 153 3.09 -1.18 -5.81
N LEU A 154 2.39 -2.21 -5.32
CA LEU A 154 1.16 -2.69 -5.98
C LEU A 154 0.00 -1.70 -5.78
N GLN A 155 -0.09 -1.09 -4.60
CA GLN A 155 -1.04 -0.02 -4.30
C GLN A 155 -0.82 1.20 -5.20
N GLU A 156 0.41 1.66 -5.36
CA GLU A 156 0.75 2.79 -6.22
C GLU A 156 0.31 2.51 -7.67
N LYS A 157 0.63 1.33 -8.19
CA LYS A 157 0.18 0.92 -9.54
C LYS A 157 -1.34 0.89 -9.65
N LEU A 158 -2.05 0.47 -8.60
CA LEU A 158 -3.51 0.47 -8.59
C LEU A 158 -4.07 1.90 -8.60
N ASN A 159 -3.48 2.82 -7.84
CA ASN A 159 -3.84 4.23 -7.87
C ASN A 159 -3.55 4.85 -9.26
N ASP A 160 -2.48 4.46 -9.93
CA ASP A 160 -2.19 4.90 -11.31
C ASP A 160 -3.28 4.44 -12.30
N PHE A 161 -3.92 3.29 -12.05
CA PHE A 161 -5.05 2.83 -12.85
C PHE A 161 -6.26 3.76 -12.76
N ASP A 162 -6.44 4.52 -11.68
CA ASP A 162 -7.51 5.53 -11.60
C ASP A 162 -7.40 6.54 -12.74
N THR A 163 -6.17 6.96 -13.09
CA THR A 163 -5.94 7.88 -14.22
C THR A 163 -6.35 7.24 -15.55
N SER A 164 -6.06 5.96 -15.73
CA SER A 164 -6.44 5.20 -16.94
C SER A 164 -7.96 5.04 -17.04
N LEU A 165 -8.63 4.75 -15.93
CA LEU A 165 -10.09 4.63 -15.86
C LEU A 165 -10.79 5.96 -16.15
N ILE A 166 -10.31 7.06 -15.55
CA ILE A 166 -10.81 8.41 -15.84
C ILE A 166 -10.60 8.76 -17.31
N GLY A 167 -9.45 8.40 -17.88
CA GLY A 167 -9.15 8.59 -19.30
C GLY A 167 -10.14 7.85 -20.20
N ASP A 168 -10.39 6.57 -19.90
CA ASP A 168 -11.37 5.75 -20.63
C ASP A 168 -12.79 6.32 -20.50
N LEU A 169 -13.20 6.73 -19.30
CA LEU A 169 -14.51 7.37 -19.05
C LEU A 169 -14.70 8.65 -19.87
N LYS A 170 -13.69 9.53 -19.90
CA LYS A 170 -13.72 10.78 -20.68
C LYS A 170 -13.75 10.52 -22.19
N ALA A 171 -13.20 9.38 -22.63
CA ALA A 171 -13.15 8.98 -24.03
C ALA A 171 -14.35 8.11 -24.45
N ILE A 172 -15.39 7.96 -23.60
CA ILE A 172 -16.61 7.25 -23.96
C ILE A 172 -17.36 8.02 -25.04
N ASP A 173 -17.73 7.28 -26.08
CA ASP A 173 -18.55 7.72 -27.20
C ASP A 173 -19.67 6.70 -27.46
N ASN A 174 -20.53 6.96 -28.43
CA ASN A 174 -21.62 6.04 -28.80
C ASN A 174 -21.13 4.84 -29.64
N THR A 175 -19.96 4.27 -29.31
CA THR A 175 -19.41 3.08 -29.97
C THR A 175 -19.12 1.97 -28.96
N LYS A 176 -19.30 0.72 -29.39
CA LYS A 176 -19.00 -0.44 -28.53
C LYS A 176 -17.52 -0.53 -28.15
N ALA A 177 -16.64 0.02 -28.99
CA ALA A 177 -15.21 0.00 -28.78
C ALA A 177 -14.77 0.80 -27.55
N SER A 178 -15.36 1.96 -27.28
CA SER A 178 -15.02 2.78 -26.12
C SER A 178 -15.44 2.13 -24.81
N PHE A 179 -16.66 1.60 -24.74
CA PHE A 179 -17.14 0.82 -23.59
C PHE A 179 -16.32 -0.47 -23.35
N ARG A 180 -15.89 -1.16 -24.43
CA ARG A 180 -14.99 -2.32 -24.31
C ARG A 180 -13.62 -1.95 -23.72
N ARG A 181 -13.08 -0.76 -24.01
CA ARG A 181 -11.82 -0.30 -23.40
C ARG A 181 -12.00 -0.14 -21.89
N LEU A 182 -13.01 0.62 -21.47
CA LEU A 182 -13.32 0.79 -20.05
C LEU A 182 -13.52 -0.55 -19.34
N HIS A 183 -14.35 -1.45 -19.93
CA HIS A 183 -14.60 -2.77 -19.35
C HIS A 183 -13.30 -3.55 -19.10
N ARG A 184 -12.37 -3.56 -20.06
CA ARG A 184 -11.08 -4.23 -19.90
C ARG A 184 -10.21 -3.58 -18.83
N THR A 185 -10.07 -2.25 -18.86
CA THR A 185 -9.27 -1.50 -17.88
C THR A 185 -9.80 -1.72 -16.47
N LEU A 186 -11.12 -1.67 -16.28
CA LEU A 186 -11.78 -1.98 -15.02
C LEU A 186 -11.54 -3.41 -14.56
N GLY A 187 -11.64 -4.39 -15.47
CA GLY A 187 -11.35 -5.79 -15.17
C GLY A 187 -9.91 -6.03 -14.69
N PHE A 188 -8.93 -5.38 -15.34
CA PHE A 188 -7.52 -5.45 -14.89
C PHE A 188 -7.34 -4.81 -13.51
N ALA A 189 -7.90 -3.63 -13.28
CA ALA A 189 -7.80 -2.94 -12.01
C ALA A 189 -8.46 -3.74 -10.87
N LEU A 190 -9.63 -4.34 -11.10
CA LEU A 190 -10.29 -5.24 -10.15
C LEU A 190 -9.45 -6.47 -9.80
N GLY A 191 -8.76 -7.06 -10.79
CA GLY A 191 -7.84 -8.17 -10.56
C GLY A 191 -6.65 -7.78 -9.68
N MET A 192 -6.07 -6.60 -9.94
CA MET A 192 -4.99 -6.05 -9.11
C MET A 192 -5.46 -5.72 -7.69
N ALA A 193 -6.62 -5.08 -7.56
CA ALA A 193 -7.22 -4.74 -6.27
C ALA A 193 -7.48 -6.00 -5.42
N SER A 194 -8.02 -7.05 -6.03
CA SER A 194 -8.23 -8.33 -5.34
C SER A 194 -6.89 -8.96 -4.92
N ASN A 195 -5.86 -8.90 -5.77
CA ASN A 195 -4.52 -9.41 -5.42
C ASN A 195 -3.87 -8.61 -4.27
N LEU A 196 -4.02 -7.29 -4.28
CA LEU A 196 -3.54 -6.41 -3.22
C LEU A 196 -4.20 -6.76 -1.89
N GLN A 197 -5.53 -6.87 -1.87
CA GLN A 197 -6.32 -7.22 -0.68
C GLN A 197 -6.01 -8.64 -0.17
N ASP A 198 -6.21 -9.66 -1.01
CA ASP A 198 -6.20 -11.06 -0.58
C ASP A 198 -4.80 -11.57 -0.21
N LYS A 199 -3.77 -11.01 -0.83
CA LYS A 199 -2.39 -11.48 -0.68
C LYS A 199 -1.52 -10.44 -0.01
N ASN A 200 -1.32 -9.29 -0.64
CA ASN A 200 -0.25 -8.37 -0.22
C ASN A 200 -0.58 -7.67 1.11
N TYR A 201 -1.79 -7.19 1.32
CA TYR A 201 -2.23 -6.60 2.58
C TYR A 201 -2.36 -7.64 3.69
N SER A 202 -2.82 -8.85 3.37
CA SER A 202 -2.85 -9.98 4.31
C SER A 202 -1.44 -10.35 4.79
N ASP A 203 -0.50 -10.58 3.87
CA ASP A 203 0.90 -10.88 4.15
C ASP A 203 1.55 -9.75 4.97
N LEU A 204 1.30 -8.50 4.58
CA LEU A 204 1.83 -7.32 5.27
C LEU A 204 1.29 -7.20 6.70
N THR A 205 -0.03 -7.32 6.88
CA THR A 205 -0.65 -7.24 8.21
C THR A 205 -0.08 -8.32 9.13
N LYS A 206 0.13 -9.53 8.61
CA LYS A 206 0.77 -10.60 9.35
C LYS A 206 2.21 -10.25 9.73
N ALA A 207 3.03 -9.83 8.77
CA ALA A 207 4.43 -9.49 9.01
C ALA A 207 4.58 -8.36 10.04
N VAL A 208 3.73 -7.33 9.96
CA VAL A 208 3.70 -6.22 10.93
C VAL A 208 3.30 -6.70 12.32
N ASN A 209 2.27 -7.55 12.44
CA ASN A 209 1.86 -8.10 13.73
C ASN A 209 2.95 -8.99 14.35
N ASP A 210 3.60 -9.82 13.53
CA ASP A 210 4.68 -10.70 13.98
C ASP A 210 5.88 -9.88 14.48
N TYR A 211 6.15 -8.70 13.90
CA TYR A 211 7.17 -7.78 14.40
C TYR A 211 6.76 -7.10 15.71
N LEU A 212 5.53 -6.55 15.78
CA LEU A 212 5.06 -5.80 16.93
C LEU A 212 4.88 -6.65 18.21
N ASN A 213 4.72 -7.96 18.06
CA ASN A 213 4.55 -8.90 19.17
C ASN A 213 5.87 -9.52 19.69
N LYS A 214 7.02 -9.17 19.10
CA LYS A 214 8.35 -9.54 19.61
C LYS A 214 8.77 -8.60 20.75
#